data_AF-A0A438EJ84-F1
#
_entry.id   AF-A0A438EJ84-F1
#
_cell.length_a   1.000
_cell.length_b   1.000
_cell.length_c   1.000
_cell.angle_alpha   90.00
_cell.angle_beta   90.00
_cell.angle_gamma   90.00
#
_symmetry.space_group_name_H-M   'P 1'
#
loop_
_entity.id
_entity.type
_entity.pdbx_description
1 polymer ?
#
loop_
_entity_poly.entity_id
_entity_poly.type
_entity_poly.pdbx_seq_one_letter_code
_entity_poly.pdbx_strand_id
1 'polypeptide(L)'
;MRRFAQVMDDLELIDLPLQGGSFTWSGGLHNQAWARLDRFMVSSSWLDQFSNVTQKRLSWPISDHFPILIEGGGKRRGPSPFRFENMWLKVEGFKDLMRSWWQGMSVSGRASYKLATKLKAIKQNLKLWNREVFGNLESNKLAALQQVEYWDQVESERRLTEEEFSSKKEGYAKWVNLEEIHWRQLSKELWLREGDKNMGYFHRMANAHRRRHTMDRIKVSGVWLSKEQEVRTGIVDAFQRLLTEDLEWKADIGGLNLNQISQQEADTLELPFMEEEVHSALMDMNDDKAPGLDGFTVAFWQFCWEFVKEEVLEMFKEFQEQNVFLKNLNNTFLVLIPKKGGAKELGDFRPISLLGGLYKLLAKVLANRIKNVIVNGEPTGFFSSFKGLRQGDPISPYLFVMGMEVLSALIRRAMEGGYISGCRIRRGGGEIIPVGEVEEILEMAVELVCKVGQLPSTYLGLPLGASNKAACVWDGVEERMRWKLALWKRQYISKGGRITLIKSTLASMPFYQLSLFRMPRTVARRLEKLQRDFLWGGEVRKGKPT
;
A
#
# COMPACT_ATOMS: atom_id res chain seq x y z
N MET A 1 -18.49 30.63 -30.85
CA MET A 1 -17.02 30.70 -31.05
C MET A 1 -16.38 31.96 -30.47
N ARG A 2 -16.83 33.20 -30.75
CA ARG A 2 -16.18 34.44 -30.22
C ARG A 2 -16.01 34.48 -28.69
N ARG A 3 -17.07 34.13 -27.95
CA ARG A 3 -17.03 34.08 -26.47
C ARG A 3 -16.08 33.01 -25.92
N PHE A 4 -15.89 31.91 -26.66
CA PHE A 4 -14.94 30.87 -26.28
C PHE A 4 -13.50 31.38 -26.48
N ALA A 5 -13.19 31.96 -27.64
CA ALA A 5 -11.88 32.57 -27.89
C ALA A 5 -11.52 33.64 -26.85
N GLN A 6 -12.47 34.50 -26.50
CA GLN A 6 -12.27 35.53 -25.48
C GLN A 6 -11.93 34.94 -24.11
N VAL A 7 -12.59 33.85 -23.70
CA VAL A 7 -12.26 33.14 -22.44
C VAL A 7 -10.89 32.47 -22.50
N MET A 8 -10.45 32.01 -23.68
CA MET A 8 -9.10 31.45 -23.84
C MET A 8 -8.02 32.53 -23.69
N ASP A 9 -8.27 33.70 -24.27
CA ASP A 9 -7.36 34.85 -24.18
C ASP A 9 -7.33 35.40 -22.75
N ASP A 10 -8.49 35.57 -22.10
CA ASP A 10 -8.59 36.05 -20.71
C ASP A 10 -7.89 35.13 -19.69
N LEU A 11 -7.83 33.83 -19.98
CA LEU A 11 -7.19 32.81 -19.14
C LEU A 11 -5.77 32.47 -19.59
N GLU A 12 -5.24 33.15 -20.62
CA GLU A 12 -3.92 32.92 -21.22
C GLU A 12 -3.67 31.42 -21.55
N LEU A 13 -4.70 30.73 -22.05
CA LEU A 13 -4.66 29.31 -22.33
C LEU A 13 -4.16 29.06 -23.77
N ILE A 14 -3.09 28.29 -23.86
CA ILE A 14 -2.38 27.95 -25.11
C ILE A 14 -2.93 26.62 -25.64
N ASP A 15 -3.30 26.59 -26.93
CA ASP A 15 -3.66 25.36 -27.66
C ASP A 15 -2.37 24.66 -28.11
N LEU A 16 -2.13 23.46 -27.62
CA LEU A 16 -0.92 22.73 -27.99
C LEU A 16 -0.97 22.31 -29.47
N PRO A 17 0.17 22.38 -30.19
CA PRO A 17 0.23 21.89 -31.55
C PRO A 17 -0.04 20.37 -31.59
N LEU A 18 -0.97 19.96 -32.46
CA LEU A 18 -1.35 18.56 -32.64
C LEU A 18 -0.40 17.88 -33.65
N GLN A 19 0.30 16.85 -33.22
CA GLN A 19 1.15 15.99 -34.06
C GLN A 19 0.38 14.75 -34.51
N GLY A 20 0.72 14.19 -35.69
CA GLY A 20 0.05 13.00 -36.22
C GLY A 20 -1.26 13.28 -36.99
N GLY A 21 -1.51 14.54 -37.34
CA GLY A 21 -2.63 14.99 -38.18
C GLY A 21 -3.28 16.25 -37.65
N SER A 22 -3.96 17.01 -38.52
CA SER A 22 -4.48 18.34 -38.19
C SER A 22 -5.90 18.37 -37.61
N PHE A 23 -6.61 17.24 -37.63
CA PHE A 23 -8.04 17.13 -37.32
C PHE A 23 -8.30 16.02 -36.31
N THR A 24 -9.29 16.20 -35.44
CA THR A 24 -9.68 15.23 -34.40
C THR A 24 -11.06 14.62 -34.64
N TRP A 25 -11.72 15.04 -35.72
CA TRP A 25 -13.01 14.52 -36.14
C TRP A 25 -13.09 14.47 -37.66
N SER A 26 -13.77 13.45 -38.19
CA SER A 26 -14.11 13.27 -39.61
C SER A 26 -15.55 12.80 -39.75
N GLY A 27 -16.33 13.42 -40.63
CA GLY A 27 -17.71 13.02 -40.91
C GLY A 27 -18.27 13.66 -42.19
N GLY A 28 -19.60 13.70 -42.33
CA GLY A 28 -20.28 14.11 -43.56
C GLY A 28 -20.40 12.98 -44.59
N LEU A 29 -20.94 13.29 -45.79
CA LEU A 29 -21.11 12.29 -46.85
C LEU A 29 -19.73 11.71 -47.23
N HIS A 30 -19.54 10.41 -47.05
CA HIS A 30 -18.27 9.71 -47.31
C HIS A 30 -17.03 10.30 -46.59
N ASN A 31 -17.16 10.82 -45.37
CA ASN A 31 -16.05 11.39 -44.57
C ASN A 31 -15.31 12.56 -45.26
N GLN A 32 -16.01 13.37 -46.05
CA GLN A 32 -15.42 14.53 -46.74
C GLN A 32 -15.24 15.78 -45.85
N ALA A 33 -15.83 15.81 -44.64
CA ALA A 33 -15.68 16.92 -43.70
C ALA A 33 -14.74 16.54 -42.55
N TRP A 34 -13.83 17.45 -42.20
CA TRP A 34 -12.82 17.24 -41.17
C TRP A 34 -12.76 18.45 -40.26
N ALA A 35 -12.71 18.23 -38.94
CA ALA A 35 -12.66 19.32 -37.97
C ALA A 35 -11.72 19.00 -36.80
N ARG A 36 -11.15 20.04 -36.19
CA ARG A 36 -10.39 19.94 -34.93
C ARG A 36 -11.28 20.38 -33.78
N LEU A 37 -11.99 19.42 -33.20
CA LEU A 37 -12.95 19.62 -32.11
C LEU A 37 -12.32 19.42 -30.73
N ASP A 38 -11.34 18.52 -30.62
CA ASP A 38 -10.72 18.09 -29.38
C ASP A 38 -9.34 18.75 -29.23
N ARG A 39 -9.06 19.34 -28.05
CA ARG A 39 -7.84 20.12 -27.78
C ARG A 39 -7.43 20.01 -26.32
N PHE A 40 -6.12 19.96 -26.04
CA PHE A 40 -5.60 20.26 -24.72
C PHE A 40 -5.19 21.73 -24.67
N MET A 41 -5.82 22.46 -23.76
CA MET A 41 -5.53 23.87 -23.51
C MET A 41 -4.76 23.98 -22.20
N VAL A 42 -3.59 24.62 -22.22
CA VAL A 42 -2.67 24.67 -21.07
C VAL A 42 -2.23 26.10 -20.78
N SER A 43 -1.98 26.44 -19.52
CA SER A 43 -1.43 27.76 -19.16
C SER A 43 0.09 27.80 -19.41
N SER A 44 0.62 29.02 -19.58
CA SER A 44 2.07 29.30 -19.62
C SER A 44 2.80 28.70 -18.41
N SER A 45 2.27 28.92 -17.20
CA SER A 45 2.79 28.36 -15.94
C SER A 45 2.82 26.83 -15.87
N TRP A 46 1.99 26.16 -16.66
CA TRP A 46 1.97 24.70 -16.75
C TRP A 46 3.05 24.20 -17.74
N LEU A 47 3.24 24.90 -18.86
CA LEU A 47 4.32 24.62 -19.81
C LEU A 47 5.71 24.79 -19.18
N ASP A 48 5.90 25.79 -18.31
CA ASP A 48 7.15 25.98 -17.56
C ASP A 48 7.50 24.78 -16.68
N GLN A 49 6.49 24.09 -16.13
CA GLN A 49 6.67 22.90 -15.29
C GLN A 49 6.89 21.62 -16.12
N PHE A 50 6.40 21.60 -17.37
CA PHE A 50 6.40 20.43 -18.23
C PHE A 50 6.93 20.79 -19.63
N SER A 51 8.19 21.19 -19.68
CA SER A 51 8.85 21.81 -20.85
C SER A 51 8.97 20.95 -22.13
N ASN A 52 8.58 19.68 -22.09
CA ASN A 52 8.66 18.74 -23.22
C ASN A 52 7.30 18.11 -23.56
N VAL A 53 6.22 18.86 -23.41
CA VAL A 53 4.86 18.37 -23.70
C VAL A 53 4.51 18.52 -25.17
N THR A 54 4.02 17.44 -25.74
CA THR A 54 3.50 17.34 -27.11
C THR A 54 2.08 16.80 -27.07
N GLN A 55 1.22 17.25 -27.97
CA GLN A 55 -0.10 16.66 -28.18
C GLN A 55 -0.04 15.79 -29.44
N LYS A 56 -0.49 14.53 -29.36
CA LYS A 56 -0.49 13.58 -30.47
C LYS A 56 -1.89 13.08 -30.77
N ARG A 57 -2.21 12.91 -32.04
CA ARG A 57 -3.41 12.24 -32.55
C ARG A 57 -3.16 10.73 -32.62
N LEU A 58 -4.09 9.95 -32.08
CA LEU A 58 -4.08 8.50 -32.20
C LEU A 58 -5.00 8.05 -33.34
N SER A 59 -4.63 6.97 -34.01
CA SER A 59 -5.47 6.32 -35.03
C SER A 59 -6.58 5.53 -34.34
N TRP A 60 -7.83 5.75 -34.75
CA TRP A 60 -8.97 4.94 -34.33
C TRP A 60 -9.83 4.61 -35.56
N PRO A 61 -9.96 3.34 -35.98
CA PRO A 61 -10.54 3.00 -37.28
C PRO A 61 -12.07 2.98 -37.32
N ILE A 62 -12.75 3.00 -36.16
CA ILE A 62 -14.20 2.70 -36.05
C ILE A 62 -15.04 3.90 -35.57
N SER A 63 -14.42 5.08 -35.39
CA SER A 63 -15.09 6.29 -34.89
C SER A 63 -14.84 7.47 -35.80
N ASP A 64 -15.81 8.37 -35.86
CA ASP A 64 -15.72 9.69 -36.45
C ASP A 64 -14.82 10.64 -35.62
N HIS A 65 -14.45 10.28 -34.39
CA HIS A 65 -13.47 11.00 -33.58
C HIS A 65 -12.11 10.27 -33.52
N PHE A 66 -11.03 11.06 -33.61
CA PHE A 66 -9.67 10.61 -33.36
C PHE A 66 -9.25 11.00 -31.94
N PRO A 67 -8.94 10.03 -31.06
CA PRO A 67 -8.45 10.31 -29.73
C PRO A 67 -7.17 11.15 -29.78
N ILE A 68 -7.04 12.10 -28.85
CA ILE A 68 -5.81 12.88 -28.67
C ILE A 68 -5.16 12.55 -27.32
N LEU A 69 -3.83 12.47 -27.34
CA LEU A 69 -2.98 12.15 -26.20
C LEU A 69 -2.04 13.33 -25.93
N ILE A 70 -1.90 13.73 -24.68
CA ILE A 70 -0.84 14.66 -24.25
C ILE A 70 0.34 13.84 -23.74
N GLU A 71 1.47 13.94 -24.44
CA GLU A 71 2.72 13.22 -24.17
C GLU A 71 3.82 14.21 -23.81
N GLY A 72 4.15 14.24 -22.52
CA GLY A 72 5.34 14.92 -22.01
C GLY A 72 5.21 15.30 -20.54
N GLY A 73 6.26 15.91 -20.01
CA GLY A 73 6.33 16.22 -18.59
C GLY A 73 6.76 15.04 -17.71
N GLY A 74 7.71 14.22 -18.19
CA GLY A 74 8.34 13.23 -17.34
C GLY A 74 9.07 13.92 -16.19
N LYS A 75 8.50 13.90 -14.97
CA LYS A 75 9.33 13.97 -13.74
C LYS A 75 10.46 12.98 -13.98
N ARG A 76 11.74 13.42 -13.89
CA ARG A 76 12.91 12.56 -14.15
C ARG A 76 12.68 11.22 -13.46
N ARG A 77 12.34 10.19 -14.23
CA ARG A 77 12.11 8.87 -13.68
C ARG A 77 13.49 8.29 -13.47
N GLY A 78 13.93 8.24 -12.22
CA GLY A 78 14.99 7.31 -11.86
C GLY A 78 14.62 5.89 -12.31
N PRO A 79 15.58 4.95 -12.31
CA PRO A 79 15.31 3.57 -12.72
C PRO A 79 14.08 3.03 -12.00
N SER A 80 13.06 2.59 -12.74
CA SER A 80 11.90 1.98 -12.12
C SER A 80 12.33 0.66 -11.49
N PRO A 81 12.13 0.46 -10.18
CA PRO A 81 12.50 -0.79 -9.53
C PRO A 81 11.67 -1.92 -10.13
N PHE A 82 12.29 -3.08 -10.31
CA PHE A 82 11.58 -4.29 -10.68
C PHE A 82 10.49 -4.60 -9.67
N ARG A 83 9.33 -5.06 -10.15
CA ARG A 83 8.23 -5.55 -9.33
C ARG A 83 7.67 -6.79 -10.02
N PHE A 84 7.49 -7.84 -9.23
CA PHE A 84 6.89 -9.07 -9.70
C PHE A 84 5.40 -8.84 -10.00
N GLU A 85 4.95 -9.23 -11.19
CA GLU A 85 3.57 -9.05 -11.61
C GLU A 85 2.79 -10.34 -11.43
N ASN A 86 1.68 -10.27 -10.68
CA ASN A 86 0.89 -11.46 -10.36
C ASN A 86 0.18 -12.05 -11.58
N MET A 87 0.07 -11.29 -12.68
CA MET A 87 -0.47 -11.77 -13.95
C MET A 87 0.37 -12.92 -14.53
N TRP A 88 1.69 -12.93 -14.28
CA TRP A 88 2.58 -13.98 -14.77
C TRP A 88 2.22 -15.36 -14.22
N LEU A 89 1.66 -15.41 -13.00
CA LEU A 89 1.22 -16.64 -12.36
C LEU A 89 0.02 -17.30 -13.07
N LYS A 90 -0.67 -16.58 -13.97
CA LYS A 90 -1.79 -17.09 -14.76
C LYS A 90 -1.38 -17.62 -16.14
N VAL A 91 -0.11 -17.51 -16.48
CA VAL A 91 0.41 -17.89 -17.78
C VAL A 91 0.75 -19.38 -17.76
N GLU A 92 0.20 -20.12 -18.71
CA GLU A 92 0.46 -21.55 -18.86
C GLU A 92 1.96 -21.81 -19.09
N GLY A 93 2.49 -22.87 -18.45
CA GLY A 93 3.92 -23.22 -18.51
C GLY A 93 4.85 -22.29 -17.71
N PHE A 94 4.36 -21.20 -17.10
CA PHE A 94 5.21 -20.28 -16.34
C PHE A 94 5.88 -20.94 -15.13
N LYS A 95 5.20 -21.87 -14.45
CA LYS A 95 5.77 -22.62 -13.31
C LYS A 95 6.96 -23.47 -13.74
N ASP A 96 6.84 -24.15 -14.88
CA ASP A 96 7.89 -25.04 -15.41
C ASP A 96 9.08 -24.23 -15.94
N LEU A 97 8.82 -23.09 -16.59
CA LEU A 97 9.86 -22.14 -16.99
C LEU A 97 10.66 -21.64 -15.77
N MET A 98 9.96 -21.24 -14.72
CA MET A 98 10.57 -20.80 -13.46
C MET A 98 11.39 -21.91 -12.79
N ARG A 99 10.86 -23.14 -12.76
CA ARG A 99 11.57 -24.33 -12.24
C ARG A 99 12.86 -24.58 -13.03
N SER A 100 12.76 -24.58 -14.36
CA SER A 100 13.91 -24.77 -15.26
C SER A 100 15.00 -23.73 -15.00
N TRP A 101 14.65 -22.44 -14.94
CA TRP A 101 15.61 -21.40 -14.61
C TRP A 101 16.21 -21.58 -13.22
N TRP A 102 15.40 -21.91 -12.21
CA TRP A 102 15.87 -22.04 -10.83
C TRP A 102 16.86 -23.19 -10.64
N GLN A 103 16.55 -24.35 -11.23
CA GLN A 103 17.35 -25.57 -11.13
C GLN A 103 18.57 -25.55 -12.06
N GLY A 104 18.47 -24.87 -13.21
CA GLY A 104 19.58 -24.71 -14.15
C GLY A 104 20.72 -23.80 -13.65
N MET A 105 20.50 -23.03 -12.59
CA MET A 105 21.53 -22.17 -11.99
C MET A 105 22.35 -22.92 -10.94
N SER A 106 23.62 -23.16 -11.23
CA SER A 106 24.61 -23.62 -10.24
C SER A 106 25.28 -22.42 -9.56
N VAL A 107 25.11 -22.31 -8.24
CA VAL A 107 25.74 -21.27 -7.42
C VAL A 107 26.37 -21.94 -6.20
N SER A 108 27.66 -21.69 -5.98
CA SER A 108 28.39 -22.16 -4.80
C SER A 108 28.40 -21.10 -3.68
N GLY A 109 28.65 -21.54 -2.45
CA GLY A 109 28.71 -20.68 -1.26
C GLY A 109 27.61 -20.97 -0.26
N ARG A 110 27.38 -20.04 0.68
CA ARG A 110 26.36 -20.17 1.72
C ARG A 110 24.95 -20.09 1.16
N ALA A 111 23.97 -20.72 1.81
CA ALA A 111 22.58 -20.80 1.36
C ALA A 111 21.96 -19.42 1.08
N SER A 112 22.15 -18.47 2.00
CA SER A 112 21.69 -17.09 1.85
C SER A 112 22.28 -16.40 0.62
N TYR A 113 23.55 -16.67 0.32
CA TYR A 113 24.23 -16.13 -0.87
C TYR A 113 23.72 -16.78 -2.15
N LYS A 114 23.51 -18.09 -2.16
CA LYS A 114 22.89 -18.82 -3.29
C LYS A 114 21.53 -18.21 -3.63
N LEU A 115 20.65 -18.05 -2.63
CA LEU A 115 19.32 -17.45 -2.81
C LEU A 115 19.39 -16.03 -3.36
N ALA A 116 20.21 -15.16 -2.75
CA ALA A 116 20.34 -13.77 -3.21
C ALA A 116 20.82 -13.68 -4.67
N THR A 117 21.75 -14.56 -5.06
CA THR A 117 22.31 -14.62 -6.41
C THR A 117 21.29 -15.16 -7.41
N LYS A 118 20.61 -16.27 -7.09
CA LYS A 118 19.53 -16.83 -7.93
C LYS A 118 18.40 -15.82 -8.13
N LEU A 119 17.97 -15.11 -7.08
CA LEU A 119 16.95 -14.06 -7.20
C LEU A 119 17.37 -12.93 -8.14
N LYS A 120 18.64 -12.53 -8.09
CA LYS A 120 19.17 -11.50 -9.00
C LYS A 120 19.13 -11.96 -10.46
N ALA A 121 19.46 -13.22 -10.73
CA ALA A 121 19.40 -13.81 -12.06
C ALA A 121 17.96 -13.99 -12.57
N ILE A 122 17.06 -14.58 -11.77
CA ILE A 122 15.63 -14.71 -12.09
C ILE A 122 15.00 -13.36 -12.42
N LYS A 123 15.33 -12.31 -11.67
CA LYS A 123 14.87 -10.95 -11.95
C LYS A 123 15.27 -10.46 -13.34
N GLN A 124 16.45 -10.82 -13.85
CA GLN A 124 16.84 -10.46 -15.21
C GLN A 124 16.11 -11.30 -16.25
N ASN A 125 15.98 -12.60 -16.03
CA ASN A 125 15.23 -13.50 -16.92
C ASN A 125 13.77 -13.04 -17.05
N LEU A 126 13.11 -12.73 -15.94
CA LEU A 126 11.74 -12.21 -15.92
C LEU A 126 11.60 -10.89 -16.66
N LYS A 127 12.59 -9.99 -16.57
CA LYS A 127 12.56 -8.72 -17.31
C LYS A 127 12.64 -8.93 -18.81
N LEU A 128 13.54 -9.81 -19.26
CA LEU A 128 13.70 -10.15 -20.67
C LEU A 128 12.45 -10.87 -21.20
N TRP A 129 12.01 -11.92 -20.50
CA TRP A 129 10.81 -12.68 -20.83
C TRP A 129 9.56 -11.80 -20.86
N ASN A 130 9.37 -10.90 -19.88
CA ASN A 130 8.21 -10.01 -19.88
C ASN A 130 8.19 -9.08 -21.10
N ARG A 131 9.37 -8.56 -21.50
CA ARG A 131 9.51 -7.72 -22.68
C ARG A 131 9.23 -8.49 -23.97
N GLU A 132 9.65 -9.75 -24.05
CA GLU A 132 9.51 -10.60 -25.24
C GLU A 132 8.10 -11.18 -25.40
N VAL A 133 7.47 -11.61 -24.30
CA VAL A 133 6.16 -12.30 -24.33
C VAL A 133 4.98 -11.34 -24.21
N PHE A 134 5.07 -10.34 -23.32
CA PHE A 134 3.94 -9.40 -23.10
C PHE A 134 4.18 -8.04 -23.74
N GLY A 135 5.42 -7.55 -23.77
CA GLY A 135 5.74 -6.24 -24.35
C GLY A 135 4.79 -5.15 -23.86
N ASN A 136 4.04 -4.54 -24.78
CA ASN A 136 2.97 -3.60 -24.46
C ASN A 136 1.61 -4.32 -24.42
N LEU A 137 1.07 -4.50 -23.21
CA LEU A 137 -0.23 -5.14 -22.97
C LEU A 137 -1.40 -4.47 -23.72
N GLU A 138 -1.40 -3.14 -23.82
CA GLU A 138 -2.46 -2.38 -24.50
C GLU A 138 -2.43 -2.64 -26.01
N SER A 139 -1.23 -2.70 -26.59
CA SER A 139 -1.04 -3.04 -28.01
C SER A 139 -1.49 -4.47 -28.31
N ASN A 140 -1.12 -5.43 -27.47
CA ASN A 140 -1.51 -6.83 -27.65
C ASN A 140 -3.03 -7.05 -27.49
N LYS A 141 -3.65 -6.33 -26.55
CA LYS A 141 -5.11 -6.36 -26.39
C LYS A 141 -5.82 -5.76 -27.60
N LEU A 142 -5.32 -4.67 -28.16
CA LEU A 142 -5.87 -4.07 -29.38
C LEU A 142 -5.77 -5.04 -30.57
N ALA A 143 -4.62 -5.69 -30.73
CA ALA A 143 -4.45 -6.73 -31.75
C ALA A 143 -5.41 -7.92 -31.54
N ALA A 144 -5.62 -8.35 -30.29
CA ALA A 144 -6.58 -9.40 -29.98
C ALA A 144 -8.03 -8.97 -30.25
N LEU A 145 -8.37 -7.69 -30.06
CA LEU A 145 -9.69 -7.16 -30.42
C LEU A 145 -9.91 -7.20 -31.94
N GLN A 146 -8.89 -6.83 -32.74
CA GLN A 146 -8.95 -6.94 -34.19
C GLN A 146 -9.16 -8.39 -34.66
N GLN A 147 -8.58 -9.37 -33.96
CA GLN A 147 -8.84 -10.79 -34.24
C GLN A 147 -10.28 -11.20 -33.92
N VAL A 148 -10.87 -10.68 -32.84
CA VAL A 148 -12.29 -10.90 -32.52
C VAL A 148 -13.18 -10.31 -33.61
N GLU A 149 -12.89 -9.07 -34.05
CA GLU A 149 -13.63 -8.41 -35.15
C GLU A 149 -13.54 -9.21 -36.45
N TYR A 150 -12.37 -9.78 -36.77
CA TYR A 150 -12.21 -10.70 -37.90
C TYR A 150 -13.11 -11.93 -37.75
N TRP A 151 -13.12 -12.59 -36.59
CA TRP A 151 -13.98 -13.74 -36.36
C TRP A 151 -15.48 -13.39 -36.32
N ASP A 152 -15.86 -12.18 -35.92
CA ASP A 152 -17.23 -11.66 -36.05
C ASP A 152 -17.64 -11.56 -37.52
N GLN A 153 -16.74 -11.11 -38.41
CA GLN A 153 -16.98 -11.06 -39.85
C GLN A 153 -17.11 -12.47 -40.44
N VAL A 154 -16.21 -13.38 -40.11
CA VAL A 154 -16.29 -14.79 -40.57
C VAL A 154 -17.57 -15.46 -40.08
N GLU A 155 -17.99 -15.21 -38.83
CA GLU A 155 -19.23 -15.73 -38.27
C GLU A 155 -20.49 -15.19 -38.96
N SER A 156 -20.40 -13.98 -39.53
CA SER A 156 -21.49 -13.38 -40.33
C SER A 156 -21.69 -14.06 -41.69
N GLU A 157 -20.64 -14.70 -42.22
CA GLU A 157 -20.65 -15.38 -43.52
C GLU A 157 -20.89 -16.89 -43.37
N ARG A 158 -20.35 -17.50 -42.30
CA ARG A 158 -20.50 -18.94 -42.02
C ARG A 158 -20.47 -19.23 -40.53
N ARG A 159 -20.95 -20.42 -40.15
CA ARG A 159 -20.79 -20.90 -38.76
C ARG A 159 -19.30 -21.16 -38.46
N LEU A 160 -18.86 -20.75 -37.27
CA LEU A 160 -17.53 -21.06 -36.75
C LEU A 160 -17.47 -22.52 -36.29
N THR A 161 -16.31 -23.16 -36.45
CA THR A 161 -16.02 -24.45 -35.81
C THR A 161 -15.85 -24.25 -34.30
N GLU A 162 -15.91 -25.34 -33.52
CA GLU A 162 -15.71 -25.26 -32.08
C GLU A 162 -14.32 -24.70 -31.71
N GLU A 163 -13.28 -25.05 -32.48
CA GLU A 163 -11.91 -24.54 -32.29
C GLU A 163 -11.81 -23.04 -32.59
N GLU A 164 -12.46 -22.56 -33.65
CA GLU A 164 -12.50 -21.14 -34.03
C GLU A 164 -13.26 -20.32 -32.99
N PHE A 165 -14.40 -20.84 -32.53
CA PHE A 165 -15.18 -20.21 -31.47
C PHE A 165 -14.41 -20.13 -30.15
N SER A 166 -13.68 -21.20 -29.78
CA SER A 166 -12.82 -21.19 -28.60
C SER A 166 -11.69 -20.17 -28.75
N SER A 167 -11.01 -20.16 -29.90
CA SER A 167 -9.92 -19.22 -30.19
C SER A 167 -10.36 -17.76 -30.14
N LYS A 168 -11.54 -17.44 -30.70
CA LYS A 168 -12.17 -16.11 -30.62
C LYS A 168 -12.41 -15.69 -29.16
N LYS A 169 -12.94 -16.60 -28.35
CA LYS A 169 -13.28 -16.33 -26.94
C LYS A 169 -12.03 -16.21 -26.06
N GLU A 170 -11.08 -17.14 -26.20
CA GLU A 170 -9.88 -17.23 -25.37
C GLU A 170 -8.86 -16.15 -25.71
N GLY A 171 -8.71 -15.80 -26.98
CA GLY A 171 -7.72 -14.82 -27.45
C GLY A 171 -7.86 -13.47 -26.76
N TYR A 172 -9.06 -12.87 -26.78
CA TYR A 172 -9.32 -11.58 -26.13
C TYR A 172 -9.47 -11.70 -24.61
N ALA A 173 -10.16 -12.75 -24.12
CA ALA A 173 -10.38 -12.93 -22.68
C ALA A 173 -9.07 -13.05 -21.90
N LYS A 174 -8.05 -13.72 -22.47
CA LYS A 174 -6.71 -13.84 -21.88
C LYS A 174 -6.10 -12.47 -21.59
N TRP A 175 -6.02 -11.58 -22.60
CA TRP A 175 -5.39 -10.26 -22.44
C TRP A 175 -6.15 -9.35 -21.47
N VAL A 176 -7.49 -9.38 -21.53
CA VAL A 176 -8.33 -8.61 -20.59
C VAL A 176 -8.10 -9.07 -19.15
N ASN A 177 -8.01 -10.38 -18.91
CA ASN A 177 -7.77 -10.93 -17.57
C ASN A 177 -6.38 -10.52 -17.04
N LEU A 178 -5.33 -10.65 -17.84
CA LEU A 178 -3.97 -10.23 -17.45
C LEU A 178 -3.89 -8.74 -17.13
N GLU A 179 -4.51 -7.89 -17.96
CA GLU A 179 -4.59 -6.45 -17.74
C GLU A 179 -5.35 -6.13 -16.44
N GLU A 180 -6.47 -6.81 -16.19
CA GLU A 180 -7.23 -6.64 -14.94
C GLU A 180 -6.39 -6.99 -13.72
N ILE A 181 -5.65 -8.11 -13.73
CA ILE A 181 -4.75 -8.51 -12.64
C ILE A 181 -3.66 -7.47 -12.42
N HIS A 182 -3.04 -6.99 -13.50
CA HIS A 182 -2.02 -5.94 -13.45
C HIS A 182 -2.54 -4.67 -12.76
N TRP A 183 -3.69 -4.16 -13.22
CA TRP A 183 -4.28 -2.93 -12.66
C TRP A 183 -4.82 -3.12 -11.25
N ARG A 184 -5.35 -4.30 -10.93
CA ARG A 184 -5.75 -4.65 -9.56
C ARG A 184 -4.54 -4.60 -8.62
N GLN A 185 -3.43 -5.24 -9.00
CA GLN A 185 -2.20 -5.26 -8.21
C GLN A 185 -1.61 -3.83 -8.02
N LEU A 186 -1.69 -2.98 -9.04
CA LEU A 186 -1.27 -1.57 -8.97
C LEU A 186 -2.19 -0.70 -8.12
N SER A 187 -3.50 -0.95 -8.17
CA SER A 187 -4.49 -0.19 -7.38
C SER A 187 -4.42 -0.48 -5.88
N LYS A 188 -3.92 -1.68 -5.50
CA LYS A 188 -3.88 -2.19 -4.11
C LYS A 188 -5.26 -2.31 -3.46
N GLU A 189 -6.29 -2.53 -4.27
CA GLU A 189 -7.66 -2.76 -3.81
C GLU A 189 -7.90 -4.23 -3.46
N LEU A 190 -8.16 -4.50 -2.18
CA LEU A 190 -8.29 -5.87 -1.63
C LEU A 190 -9.74 -6.36 -1.47
N TRP A 191 -10.73 -5.47 -1.56
CA TRP A 191 -12.13 -5.79 -1.27
C TRP A 191 -12.93 -6.29 -2.48
N LEU A 192 -12.40 -6.10 -3.68
CA LEU A 192 -12.98 -6.60 -4.93
C LEU A 192 -12.63 -8.09 -5.08
N ARG A 193 -13.52 -8.95 -4.58
CA ARG A 193 -13.52 -10.39 -4.84
C ARG A 193 -14.49 -10.63 -6.00
N GLU A 194 -13.92 -10.79 -7.20
CA GLU A 194 -14.53 -11.28 -8.44
C GLU A 194 -15.90 -10.72 -8.84
N GLY A 195 -15.97 -10.04 -10.00
CA GLY A 195 -17.23 -9.72 -10.67
C GLY A 195 -17.54 -8.24 -10.88
N ASP A 196 -16.80 -7.32 -10.26
CA ASP A 196 -16.89 -5.88 -10.58
C ASP A 196 -15.79 -5.51 -11.59
N LYS A 197 -16.11 -5.71 -12.87
CA LYS A 197 -15.23 -5.34 -13.99
C LYS A 197 -15.12 -3.81 -14.09
N ASN A 198 -14.18 -3.20 -13.38
CA ASN A 198 -13.96 -1.77 -13.50
C ASN A 198 -12.48 -1.38 -13.51
N MET A 199 -11.82 -1.62 -14.65
CA MET A 199 -10.47 -1.11 -14.89
C MET A 199 -10.39 0.41 -14.71
N GLY A 200 -11.44 1.15 -15.09
CA GLY A 200 -11.53 2.59 -14.88
C GLY A 200 -11.47 3.00 -13.41
N TYR A 201 -12.02 2.17 -12.50
CA TYR A 201 -11.89 2.34 -11.06
C TYR A 201 -10.44 2.11 -10.63
N PHE A 202 -9.83 0.98 -11.01
CA PHE A 202 -8.44 0.65 -10.64
C PHE A 202 -7.43 1.72 -11.09
N HIS A 203 -7.55 2.21 -12.33
CA HIS A 203 -6.75 3.30 -12.86
C HIS A 203 -6.88 4.57 -12.01
N ARG A 204 -8.12 4.97 -11.69
CA ARG A 204 -8.38 6.18 -10.89
C ARG A 204 -7.87 6.03 -9.47
N MET A 205 -7.97 4.85 -8.88
CA MET A 205 -7.43 4.56 -7.54
C MET A 205 -5.91 4.57 -7.54
N ALA A 206 -5.27 3.91 -8.51
CA ALA A 206 -3.81 3.97 -8.68
C ALA A 206 -3.33 5.43 -8.84
N ASN A 207 -4.02 6.24 -9.66
CA ASN A 207 -3.70 7.65 -9.82
C ASN A 207 -3.98 8.47 -8.55
N ALA A 208 -5.04 8.17 -7.80
CA ALA A 208 -5.33 8.83 -6.52
C ALA A 208 -4.26 8.51 -5.47
N HIS A 209 -3.81 7.25 -5.40
CA HIS A 209 -2.68 6.84 -4.57
C HIS A 209 -1.41 7.60 -4.97
N ARG A 210 -1.05 7.65 -6.25
CA ARG A 210 0.12 8.41 -6.74
C ARG A 210 0.06 9.88 -6.30
N ARG A 211 -1.09 10.56 -6.50
CA ARG A 211 -1.26 11.97 -6.08
C ARG A 211 -1.08 12.13 -4.56
N ARG A 212 -1.64 11.23 -3.76
CA ARG A 212 -1.54 11.29 -2.31
C ARG A 212 -0.12 11.03 -1.79
N HIS A 213 0.63 10.17 -2.46
CA HIS A 213 2.00 9.81 -2.06
C HIS A 213 3.07 10.72 -2.66
N THR A 214 2.70 11.61 -3.58
CA THR A 214 3.61 12.60 -4.13
C THR A 214 3.91 13.65 -3.06
N MET A 215 5.20 13.90 -2.83
CA MET A 215 5.69 14.87 -1.86
C MET A 215 6.41 15.98 -2.61
N ASP A 216 5.70 17.08 -2.85
CA ASP A 216 6.26 18.22 -3.60
C ASP A 216 7.12 19.14 -2.71
N ARG A 217 6.79 19.23 -1.42
CA ARG A 217 7.58 19.96 -0.40
C ARG A 217 7.40 19.33 0.97
N ILE A 218 8.40 19.47 1.82
CA ILE A 218 8.36 19.00 3.21
C ILE A 218 9.07 20.01 4.12
N LYS A 219 8.59 20.10 5.36
CA LYS A 219 9.23 20.89 6.40
C LYS A 219 10.04 19.96 7.31
N VAL A 220 11.35 20.19 7.38
CA VAL A 220 12.29 19.44 8.23
C VAL A 220 12.94 20.43 9.18
N SER A 221 12.88 20.16 10.49
CA SER A 221 13.44 21.04 11.54
C SER A 221 13.03 22.51 11.40
N GLY A 222 11.76 22.79 11.04
CA GLY A 222 11.28 24.17 10.89
C GLY A 222 11.42 24.74 9.48
N VAL A 223 12.26 24.17 8.61
CA VAL A 223 12.63 24.74 7.30
C VAL A 223 11.90 24.02 6.16
N TRP A 224 11.38 24.79 5.20
CA TRP A 224 10.75 24.26 4.00
C TRP A 224 11.78 23.83 2.96
N LEU A 225 11.69 22.58 2.54
CA LEU A 225 12.46 22.00 1.44
C LEU A 225 11.49 21.77 0.28
N SER A 226 11.83 22.31 -0.90
CA SER A 226 10.97 22.24 -2.09
C SER A 226 11.68 21.75 -3.35
N LYS A 227 13.03 21.79 -3.39
CA LYS A 227 13.76 21.16 -4.50
C LYS A 227 13.92 19.67 -4.24
N GLU A 228 13.73 18.84 -5.26
CA GLU A 228 13.74 17.38 -5.14
C GLU A 228 15.00 16.83 -4.42
N GLN A 229 16.18 17.36 -4.75
CA GLN A 229 17.44 16.94 -4.13
C GLN A 229 17.52 17.36 -2.66
N GLU A 230 17.08 18.57 -2.32
CA GLU A 230 17.03 19.07 -0.94
C GLU A 230 16.06 18.24 -0.09
N VAL A 231 14.87 17.94 -0.63
CA VAL A 231 13.87 17.06 0.02
C VAL A 231 14.46 15.68 0.28
N ARG A 232 15.12 15.08 -0.71
CA ARG A 232 15.75 13.76 -0.59
C ARG A 232 16.80 13.74 0.51
N THR A 233 17.77 14.65 0.46
CA THR A 233 18.86 14.72 1.44
C THR A 233 18.32 15.03 2.83
N GLY A 234 17.44 16.02 2.96
CA GLY A 234 16.87 16.40 4.25
C GLY A 234 16.07 15.28 4.93
N ILE A 235 15.37 14.44 4.17
CA ILE A 235 14.69 13.25 4.72
C ILE A 235 15.71 12.22 5.19
N VAL A 236 16.74 11.92 4.38
CA VAL A 236 17.78 10.94 4.73
C VAL A 236 18.49 11.37 6.02
N ASP A 237 18.93 12.62 6.10
CA ASP A 237 19.64 13.15 7.27
C ASP A 237 18.77 13.15 8.54
N ALA A 238 17.47 13.44 8.39
CA ALA A 238 16.54 13.42 9.51
C ALA A 238 16.33 12.00 10.04
N PHE A 239 16.18 11.00 9.16
CA PHE A 239 16.07 9.60 9.58
C PHE A 239 17.38 9.02 10.07
N GLN A 240 18.51 9.41 9.49
CA GLN A 240 19.83 8.99 9.97
C GLN A 240 20.06 9.49 11.39
N ARG A 241 19.77 10.76 11.68
CA ARG A 241 19.82 11.29 13.05
C ARG A 241 18.85 10.58 13.99
N LEU A 242 17.62 10.32 13.54
CA LEU A 242 16.60 9.65 14.37
C LEU A 242 16.94 8.18 14.70
N LEU A 243 17.64 7.48 13.81
CA LEU A 243 17.92 6.05 13.91
C LEU A 243 19.35 5.73 14.35
N THR A 244 20.22 6.74 14.45
CA THR A 244 21.56 6.57 15.02
C THR A 244 21.44 6.57 16.54
N GLU A 245 22.05 5.58 17.18
CA GLU A 245 22.07 5.46 18.64
C GLU A 245 22.87 6.63 19.24
N ASP A 246 22.29 7.29 20.25
CA ASP A 246 23.00 8.24 21.08
C ASP A 246 23.63 7.46 22.27
N LEU A 247 24.95 7.44 22.34
CA LEU A 247 25.70 6.63 23.31
C LEU A 247 25.91 7.35 24.65
N GLU A 248 25.44 8.59 24.79
CA GLU A 248 25.78 9.44 25.93
C GLU A 248 25.18 8.95 27.26
N TRP A 249 24.02 8.27 27.24
CA TRP A 249 23.39 7.77 28.47
C TRP A 249 22.65 6.45 28.27
N LYS A 250 22.86 5.49 29.18
CA LYS A 250 22.15 4.21 29.24
C LYS A 250 21.65 3.96 30.67
N ALA A 251 20.36 3.69 30.82
CA ALA A 251 19.82 3.25 32.09
C ALA A 251 20.43 1.90 32.48
N ASP A 252 20.91 1.78 33.73
CA ASP A 252 21.31 0.50 34.27
C ASP A 252 20.08 -0.38 34.49
N ILE A 253 19.98 -1.43 33.67
CA ILE A 253 18.93 -2.46 33.76
C ILE A 253 19.34 -3.62 34.67
N GLY A 254 20.56 -3.60 35.21
CA GLY A 254 21.07 -4.58 36.16
C GLY A 254 20.20 -4.64 37.42
N GLY A 255 19.78 -5.85 37.80
CA GLY A 255 18.98 -6.09 39.00
C GLY A 255 17.47 -5.87 38.85
N LEU A 256 16.95 -5.55 37.67
CA LEU A 256 15.50 -5.59 37.42
C LEU A 256 15.00 -7.04 37.44
N ASN A 257 14.00 -7.32 38.28
CA ASN A 257 13.32 -8.60 38.27
C ASN A 257 12.28 -8.62 37.14
N LEU A 258 12.69 -9.10 35.97
CA LEU A 258 11.83 -9.28 34.81
C LEU A 258 11.24 -10.69 34.81
N ASN A 259 10.00 -10.80 34.36
CA ASN A 259 9.39 -12.11 34.12
C ASN A 259 10.21 -12.87 33.07
N GLN A 260 10.55 -14.12 33.37
CA GLN A 260 11.31 -15.01 32.49
C GLN A 260 10.41 -16.12 32.00
N ILE A 261 10.73 -16.64 30.83
CA ILE A 261 10.12 -17.86 30.30
C ILE A 261 10.72 -19.05 31.03
N SER A 262 9.97 -20.16 31.10
CA SER A 262 10.52 -21.40 31.64
C SER A 262 11.65 -21.94 30.74
N GLN A 263 12.56 -22.74 31.32
CA GLN A 263 13.62 -23.38 30.53
C GLN A 263 13.04 -24.23 29.39
N GLN A 264 11.93 -24.93 29.63
CA GLN A 264 11.24 -25.72 28.62
C GLN A 264 10.73 -24.87 27.44
N GLU A 265 10.19 -23.68 27.71
CA GLU A 265 9.76 -22.75 26.66
C GLU A 265 10.96 -22.19 25.88
N ALA A 266 12.06 -21.87 26.57
CA ALA A 266 13.30 -21.43 25.92
C ALA A 266 13.84 -22.50 24.97
N ASP A 267 13.97 -23.74 25.44
CA ASP A 267 14.44 -24.88 24.64
C ASP A 267 13.52 -25.10 23.42
N THR A 268 12.20 -24.91 23.59
CA THR A 268 11.22 -25.04 22.50
C THR A 268 11.40 -23.98 21.42
N LEU A 269 11.73 -22.74 21.80
CA LEU A 269 11.97 -21.64 20.84
C LEU A 269 13.24 -21.86 20.01
N GLU A 270 14.22 -22.56 20.56
CA GLU A 270 15.53 -22.84 19.95
C GLU A 270 15.56 -24.12 19.11
N LEU A 271 14.47 -24.90 19.07
CA LEU A 271 14.37 -26.09 18.23
C LEU A 271 14.63 -25.77 16.74
N PRO A 272 15.21 -26.72 15.97
CA PRO A 272 15.36 -26.57 14.53
C PRO A 272 14.07 -26.18 13.81
N PHE A 273 14.16 -25.33 12.78
CA PHE A 273 13.01 -24.97 11.96
C PHE A 273 12.51 -26.16 11.14
N MET A 274 11.22 -26.46 11.26
CA MET A 274 10.57 -27.57 10.53
C MET A 274 10.01 -27.09 9.19
N GLU A 275 10.00 -27.96 8.17
CA GLU A 275 9.44 -27.60 6.85
C GLU A 275 7.98 -27.17 6.96
N GLU A 276 7.18 -27.90 7.74
CA GLU A 276 5.75 -27.65 7.93
C GLU A 276 5.49 -26.28 8.58
N GLU A 277 6.34 -25.90 9.54
CA GLU A 277 6.28 -24.62 10.23
C GLU A 277 6.53 -23.46 9.25
N VAL A 278 7.60 -23.57 8.45
CA VAL A 278 7.97 -22.55 7.46
C VAL A 278 6.93 -22.47 6.35
N HIS A 279 6.46 -23.61 5.84
CA HIS A 279 5.44 -23.69 4.80
C HIS A 279 4.10 -23.12 5.27
N SER A 280 3.63 -23.49 6.47
CA SER A 280 2.39 -22.94 7.04
C SER A 280 2.50 -21.43 7.22
N ALA A 281 3.63 -20.93 7.75
CA ALA A 281 3.87 -19.49 7.89
C ALA A 281 3.83 -18.77 6.54
N LEU A 282 4.38 -19.36 5.48
CA LEU A 282 4.36 -18.82 4.13
C LEU A 282 2.94 -18.76 3.55
N MET A 283 2.15 -19.82 3.72
CA MET A 283 0.77 -19.89 3.20
C MET A 283 -0.20 -18.96 3.96
N ASP A 284 0.05 -18.70 5.24
CA ASP A 284 -0.69 -17.73 6.04
C ASP A 284 -0.43 -16.27 5.65
N MET A 285 0.65 -16.00 4.92
CA MET A 285 0.98 -14.64 4.50
C MET A 285 0.12 -14.18 3.32
N ASN A 286 -0.31 -12.93 3.37
CA ASN A 286 -0.99 -12.31 2.23
C ASN A 286 -0.02 -12.11 1.05
N ASP A 287 -0.41 -12.64 -0.10
CA ASP A 287 0.34 -12.77 -1.34
C ASP A 287 0.57 -11.42 -2.07
N ASP A 288 -0.41 -10.51 -1.97
CA ASP A 288 -0.49 -9.21 -2.63
C ASP A 288 0.27 -8.05 -1.93
N LYS A 289 0.97 -8.36 -0.83
CA LYS A 289 1.77 -7.36 -0.09
C LYS A 289 2.88 -6.76 -0.95
N ALA A 290 3.19 -5.49 -0.70
CA ALA A 290 4.25 -4.78 -1.40
C ALA A 290 5.62 -5.48 -1.20
N PRO A 291 6.39 -5.68 -2.29
CA PRO A 291 7.67 -6.37 -2.24
C PRO A 291 8.76 -5.48 -1.62
N GLY A 292 9.90 -6.09 -1.26
CA GLY A 292 11.11 -5.38 -0.86
C GLY A 292 11.91 -4.86 -2.04
N LEU A 293 13.20 -4.58 -1.82
CA LEU A 293 14.16 -4.12 -2.84
C LEU A 293 14.36 -5.12 -3.99
N ASP A 294 14.22 -6.40 -3.69
CA ASP A 294 14.34 -7.49 -4.66
C ASP A 294 13.24 -7.43 -5.74
N GLY A 295 12.05 -6.93 -5.37
CA GLY A 295 10.85 -6.80 -6.20
C GLY A 295 9.94 -8.04 -6.18
N PHE A 296 10.27 -9.09 -5.44
CA PHE A 296 9.46 -10.32 -5.37
C PHE A 296 8.38 -10.23 -4.28
N THR A 297 7.16 -10.59 -4.64
CA THR A 297 6.00 -10.63 -3.73
C THR A 297 5.98 -11.93 -2.94
N VAL A 298 5.09 -12.02 -1.95
CA VAL A 298 4.84 -13.29 -1.24
C VAL A 298 4.22 -14.32 -2.18
N ALA A 299 3.40 -13.87 -3.14
CA ALA A 299 2.81 -14.72 -4.19
C ALA A 299 3.87 -15.54 -4.96
N PHE A 300 5.02 -14.93 -5.27
CA PHE A 300 6.14 -15.65 -5.91
C PHE A 300 6.62 -16.84 -5.06
N TRP A 301 6.84 -16.62 -3.77
CA TRP A 301 7.33 -17.65 -2.86
C TRP A 301 6.31 -18.78 -2.66
N GLN A 302 5.03 -18.44 -2.52
CA GLN A 302 3.95 -19.43 -2.43
C GLN A 302 3.84 -20.27 -3.71
N PHE A 303 3.95 -19.64 -4.88
CA PHE A 303 3.86 -20.30 -6.17
C PHE A 303 5.05 -21.22 -6.46
N CYS A 304 6.25 -20.80 -6.09
CA CYS A 304 7.51 -21.50 -6.38
C CYS A 304 7.94 -22.49 -5.28
N TRP A 305 7.23 -22.56 -4.15
CA TRP A 305 7.63 -23.31 -2.94
C TRP A 305 8.21 -24.69 -3.24
N GLU A 306 7.51 -25.46 -4.08
CA GLU A 306 7.84 -26.85 -4.43
C GLU A 306 9.29 -27.07 -4.87
N PHE A 307 9.91 -26.09 -5.55
CA PHE A 307 11.28 -26.22 -6.07
C PHE A 307 12.28 -25.23 -5.47
N VAL A 308 11.84 -24.36 -4.55
CA VAL A 308 12.73 -23.42 -3.82
C VAL A 308 12.88 -23.78 -2.35
N LYS A 309 12.03 -24.67 -1.83
CA LYS A 309 11.94 -25.00 -0.40
C LYS A 309 13.28 -25.45 0.18
N GLU A 310 14.03 -26.27 -0.53
CA GLU A 310 15.30 -26.83 -0.05
C GLU A 310 16.31 -25.71 0.26
N GLU A 311 16.50 -24.76 -0.66
CA GLU A 311 17.42 -23.65 -0.43
C GLU A 311 16.89 -22.66 0.61
N VAL A 312 15.57 -22.51 0.74
CA VAL A 312 14.96 -21.70 1.81
C VAL A 312 15.23 -22.34 3.18
N LEU A 313 15.02 -23.66 3.33
CA LEU A 313 15.29 -24.37 4.57
C LEU A 313 16.79 -24.38 4.90
N GLU A 314 17.67 -24.50 3.91
CA GLU A 314 19.13 -24.38 4.09
C GLU A 314 19.50 -22.98 4.64
N MET A 315 18.79 -21.92 4.21
CA MET A 315 18.98 -20.56 4.72
C MET A 315 18.43 -20.36 6.14
N PHE A 316 17.32 -21.01 6.50
CA PHE A 316 16.84 -21.04 7.89
C PHE A 316 17.83 -21.76 8.82
N LYS A 317 18.37 -22.90 8.36
CA LYS A 317 19.41 -23.65 9.07
C LYS A 317 20.68 -22.81 9.26
N GLU A 318 21.16 -22.16 8.18
CA GLU A 318 22.31 -21.24 8.24
C GLU A 318 22.08 -20.14 9.27
N PHE A 319 20.90 -19.52 9.28
CA PHE A 319 20.54 -18.47 10.24
C PHE A 319 20.61 -18.97 11.68
N GLN A 320 20.09 -20.16 11.96
CA GLN A 320 20.09 -20.75 13.30
C GLN A 320 21.50 -21.11 13.79
N GLU A 321 22.31 -21.73 12.93
CA GLU A 321 23.66 -22.18 13.30
C GLU A 321 24.65 -21.01 13.45
N GLN A 322 24.49 -19.97 12.63
CA GLN A 322 25.47 -18.89 12.55
C GLN A 322 25.02 -17.59 13.21
N ASN A 323 23.73 -17.45 13.55
CA ASN A 323 23.11 -16.21 14.04
C ASN A 323 23.34 -14.99 13.12
N VAL A 324 23.53 -15.25 11.82
CA VAL A 324 23.81 -14.22 10.81
C VAL A 324 22.79 -14.32 9.69
N PHE A 325 22.23 -13.17 9.32
CA PHE A 325 21.39 -13.03 8.13
C PHE A 325 22.07 -12.14 7.10
N LEU A 326 22.07 -12.56 5.84
CA LEU A 326 22.80 -11.85 4.78
C LEU A 326 22.29 -10.41 4.63
N LYS A 327 23.18 -9.43 4.75
CA LYS A 327 22.86 -7.98 4.67
C LYS A 327 22.02 -7.63 3.45
N ASN A 328 22.35 -8.19 2.28
CA ASN A 328 21.61 -7.94 1.03
C ASN A 328 20.13 -8.35 1.09
N LEU A 329 19.81 -9.44 1.79
CA LEU A 329 18.44 -9.90 1.99
C LEU A 329 17.72 -9.10 3.09
N ASN A 330 18.47 -8.42 3.97
CA ASN A 330 17.95 -7.56 5.04
C ASN A 330 17.74 -6.10 4.60
N ASN A 331 18.25 -5.72 3.43
CA ASN A 331 18.09 -4.36 2.91
C ASN A 331 16.60 -4.04 2.71
N THR A 332 16.20 -2.85 3.13
CA THR A 332 14.79 -2.46 3.25
C THR A 332 14.57 -1.06 2.67
N PHE A 333 13.49 -0.88 1.90
CA PHE A 333 13.04 0.47 1.52
C PHE A 333 12.20 1.09 2.63
N LEU A 334 12.50 2.33 2.98
CA LEU A 334 11.65 3.13 3.86
C LEU A 334 10.72 3.99 3.01
N VAL A 335 9.42 3.75 3.10
CA VAL A 335 8.37 4.46 2.36
C VAL A 335 7.56 5.33 3.32
N LEU A 336 7.41 6.60 2.99
CA LEU A 336 6.66 7.56 3.79
C LEU A 336 5.18 7.58 3.36
N ILE A 337 4.30 7.21 4.27
CA ILE A 337 2.85 7.23 4.05
C ILE A 337 2.22 8.38 4.85
N PRO A 338 1.51 9.33 4.22
CA PRO A 338 0.89 10.45 4.94
C PRO A 338 -0.23 9.94 5.87
N LYS A 339 -0.12 10.28 7.16
CA LYS A 339 -1.12 9.95 8.20
C LYS A 339 -2.43 10.73 8.00
N LYS A 340 -2.34 11.95 7.48
CA LYS A 340 -3.46 12.89 7.26
C LYS A 340 -3.34 13.62 5.92
N GLY A 341 -4.44 14.23 5.49
CA GLY A 341 -4.44 15.13 4.33
C GLY A 341 -3.62 16.39 4.62
N GLY A 342 -2.93 16.92 3.60
CA GLY A 342 -2.11 18.12 3.75
C GLY A 342 -0.92 17.96 4.69
N ALA A 343 -0.30 16.78 4.75
CA ALA A 343 0.92 16.51 5.53
C ALA A 343 2.04 17.50 5.14
N LYS A 344 2.65 18.15 6.14
CA LYS A 344 3.67 19.19 5.95
C LYS A 344 5.01 18.82 6.57
N GLU A 345 4.99 18.18 7.73
CA GLU A 345 6.18 17.87 8.51
C GLU A 345 6.49 16.38 8.50
N LEU A 346 7.74 15.99 8.77
CA LEU A 346 8.15 14.57 8.77
C LEU A 346 7.30 13.71 9.74
N GLY A 347 6.88 14.29 10.87
CA GLY A 347 6.00 13.63 11.85
C GLY A 347 4.60 13.31 11.32
N ASP A 348 4.13 14.00 10.27
CA ASP A 348 2.86 13.73 9.60
C ASP A 348 2.92 12.47 8.70
N PHE A 349 4.12 11.95 8.46
CA PHE A 349 4.34 10.73 7.71
C PHE A 349 4.57 9.54 8.64
N ARG A 350 4.12 8.39 8.17
CA ARG A 350 4.36 7.09 8.78
C ARG A 350 5.44 6.39 7.95
N PRO A 351 6.64 6.16 8.49
CA PRO A 351 7.67 5.42 7.80
C PRO A 351 7.34 3.92 7.82
N ILE A 352 7.10 3.32 6.66
CA ILE A 352 6.86 1.88 6.49
C ILE A 352 8.09 1.22 5.86
N SER A 353 8.54 0.14 6.45
CA SER A 353 9.63 -0.71 5.97
C SER A 353 9.10 -1.74 4.97
N LEU A 354 9.51 -1.64 3.71
CA LEU A 354 9.24 -2.65 2.68
C LEU A 354 10.34 -3.72 2.72
N LEU A 355 10.08 -4.75 3.51
CA LEU A 355 11.00 -5.87 3.73
C LEU A 355 10.98 -6.86 2.55
N GLY A 356 12.11 -7.52 2.29
CA GLY A 356 12.24 -8.63 1.33
C GLY A 356 11.41 -9.85 1.74
N GLY A 357 11.03 -10.68 0.77
CA GLY A 357 10.15 -11.83 1.01
C GLY A 357 10.72 -12.85 2.00
N LEU A 358 12.01 -13.20 1.84
CA LEU A 358 12.71 -14.15 2.71
C LEU A 358 12.81 -13.66 4.16
N TYR A 359 13.20 -12.39 4.35
CA TYR A 359 13.24 -11.80 5.70
C TYR A 359 11.85 -11.78 6.35
N LYS A 360 10.79 -11.42 5.59
CA LYS A 360 9.42 -11.43 6.10
C LYS A 360 9.00 -12.83 6.55
N LEU A 361 9.38 -13.86 5.79
CA LEU A 361 9.08 -15.24 6.13
C LEU A 361 9.79 -15.64 7.43
N LEU A 362 11.09 -15.38 7.54
CA LEU A 362 11.85 -15.62 8.77
C LEU A 362 11.25 -14.89 9.98
N ALA A 363 11.00 -13.58 9.84
CA ALA A 363 10.39 -12.77 10.90
C ALA A 363 8.99 -13.27 11.29
N LYS A 364 8.20 -13.78 10.33
CA LYS A 364 6.87 -14.35 10.57
C LYS A 364 6.96 -15.68 11.34
N VAL A 365 7.89 -16.56 10.98
CA VAL A 365 8.14 -17.82 11.70
C VAL A 365 8.56 -17.52 13.14
N LEU A 366 9.54 -16.63 13.34
CA LEU A 366 9.98 -16.20 14.68
C LEU A 366 8.84 -15.58 15.49
N ALA A 367 8.02 -14.72 14.87
CA ALA A 367 6.85 -14.13 15.52
C ALA A 367 5.81 -15.19 15.92
N ASN A 368 5.61 -16.23 15.10
CA ASN A 368 4.71 -17.33 15.42
C ASN A 368 5.23 -18.14 16.62
N ARG A 369 6.54 -18.40 16.70
CA ARG A 369 7.17 -19.06 17.85
C ARG A 369 6.97 -18.25 19.14
N ILE A 370 7.32 -16.96 19.11
CA ILE A 370 7.18 -16.06 20.28
C ILE A 370 5.73 -15.96 20.75
N LYS A 371 4.76 -15.94 19.81
CA LYS A 371 3.34 -15.86 20.14
C LYS A 371 2.85 -17.01 21.02
N ASN A 372 3.46 -18.19 20.93
CA ASN A 372 3.02 -19.39 21.63
C ASN A 372 3.59 -19.51 23.05
N VAL A 373 4.40 -18.55 23.49
CA VAL A 373 5.03 -18.55 24.81
C VAL A 373 4.09 -17.95 25.86
N ILE A 374 3.97 -18.60 27.02
CA ILE A 374 3.14 -18.15 28.14
C ILE A 374 4.07 -17.67 29.25
N VAL A 375 4.23 -16.35 29.37
CA VAL A 375 5.07 -15.79 30.42
C VAL A 375 4.36 -15.90 31.78
N ASN A 376 4.85 -16.79 32.66
CA ASN A 376 4.33 -17.00 34.02
C ASN A 376 2.82 -17.33 34.10
N GLY A 377 2.30 -18.13 33.16
CA GLY A 377 0.92 -18.63 33.20
C GLY A 377 -0.14 -17.70 32.61
N GLU A 378 0.20 -16.48 32.20
CA GLU A 378 -0.75 -15.50 31.65
C GLU A 378 -0.44 -15.14 30.19
N PRO A 379 -1.42 -15.20 29.27
CA PRO A 379 -1.26 -14.67 27.92
C PRO A 379 -1.02 -13.16 27.98
N THR A 380 0.10 -12.68 27.44
CA THR A 380 0.29 -11.24 27.28
C THR A 380 -0.65 -10.71 26.18
N GLY A 381 -1.50 -9.74 26.53
CA GLY A 381 -2.52 -9.21 25.61
C GLY A 381 -1.96 -8.48 24.39
N PHE A 382 -2.73 -8.44 23.30
CA PHE A 382 -2.40 -7.67 22.09
C PHE A 382 -2.36 -6.16 22.37
N PHE A 383 -1.40 -5.44 21.78
CA PHE A 383 -1.36 -3.97 21.86
C PHE A 383 -0.88 -3.32 20.56
N SER A 384 -1.03 -1.99 20.50
CA SER A 384 -0.66 -1.14 19.36
C SER A 384 0.73 -0.54 19.54
N SER A 385 1.57 -0.62 18.52
CA SER A 385 2.96 -0.14 18.55
C SER A 385 3.12 1.30 18.05
N PHE A 386 3.98 2.08 18.72
CA PHE A 386 4.39 3.41 18.26
C PHE A 386 5.87 3.68 18.56
N LYS A 387 6.64 3.83 17.46
CA LYS A 387 8.09 4.12 17.36
C LYS A 387 9.03 3.06 17.95
N GLY A 388 10.25 2.99 17.41
CA GLY A 388 11.36 2.17 17.92
C GLY A 388 11.79 0.96 17.09
N LEU A 389 10.96 0.47 16.16
CA LEU A 389 11.28 -0.72 15.34
C LEU A 389 10.68 -0.60 13.93
N ARG A 390 11.07 -1.49 13.00
CA ARG A 390 10.67 -1.45 11.58
C ARG A 390 9.15 -1.58 11.43
N GLN A 391 8.46 -0.50 11.10
CA GLN A 391 7.00 -0.58 10.91
C GLN A 391 6.65 -1.39 9.65
N GLY A 392 5.79 -2.40 9.81
CA GLY A 392 5.45 -3.35 8.76
C GLY A 392 6.19 -4.70 8.88
N ASP A 393 7.04 -4.83 9.88
CA ASP A 393 7.75 -6.06 10.23
C ASP A 393 6.93 -6.97 11.16
N PRO A 394 6.76 -8.27 10.84
CA PRO A 394 6.08 -9.23 11.70
C PRO A 394 6.62 -9.34 13.13
N ILE A 395 7.93 -9.20 13.35
CA ILE A 395 8.53 -9.42 14.69
C ILE A 395 8.55 -8.14 15.55
N SER A 396 8.53 -6.97 14.91
CA SER A 396 8.67 -5.67 15.58
C SER A 396 7.64 -5.42 16.70
N PRO A 397 6.35 -5.81 16.60
CA PRO A 397 5.42 -5.68 17.72
C PRO A 397 5.90 -6.40 18.98
N TYR A 398 6.47 -7.61 18.85
CA TYR A 398 6.90 -8.43 19.97
C TYR A 398 8.13 -7.85 20.68
N LEU A 399 9.13 -7.42 19.91
CA LEU A 399 10.30 -6.72 20.41
C LEU A 399 9.93 -5.42 21.15
N PHE A 400 8.92 -4.70 20.67
CA PHE A 400 8.39 -3.56 21.39
C PHE A 400 7.74 -3.97 22.72
N VAL A 401 7.02 -5.10 22.80
CA VAL A 401 6.46 -5.60 24.09
C VAL A 401 7.60 -5.73 25.09
N MET A 402 8.67 -6.40 24.65
CA MET A 402 9.79 -6.76 25.51
C MET A 402 10.49 -5.50 26.03
N GLY A 403 10.74 -4.52 25.15
CA GLY A 403 11.28 -3.22 25.57
C GLY A 403 10.35 -2.46 26.55
N MET A 404 9.04 -2.50 26.32
CA MET A 404 8.07 -1.86 27.21
C MET A 404 7.95 -2.54 28.58
N GLU A 405 8.27 -3.83 28.69
CA GLU A 405 8.31 -4.53 29.98
C GLU A 405 9.42 -3.97 30.87
N VAL A 406 10.60 -3.70 30.29
CA VAL A 406 11.71 -3.05 31.00
C VAL A 406 11.30 -1.68 31.53
N LEU A 407 10.68 -0.86 30.67
CA LEU A 407 10.17 0.45 31.08
C LEU A 407 9.12 0.32 32.19
N SER A 408 8.20 -0.64 32.08
CA SER A 408 7.19 -0.91 33.10
C SER A 408 7.80 -1.38 34.42
N ALA A 409 8.92 -2.09 34.41
CA ALA A 409 9.65 -2.50 35.60
C ALA A 409 10.38 -1.32 36.25
N LEU A 410 11.01 -0.44 35.46
CA LEU A 410 11.65 0.78 35.95
C LEU A 410 10.65 1.70 36.67
N ILE A 411 9.45 1.89 36.10
CA ILE A 411 8.41 2.69 36.75
C ILE A 411 7.91 2.05 38.05
N ARG A 412 7.72 0.72 38.09
CA ARG A 412 7.35 0.03 39.34
C ARG A 412 8.38 0.25 40.43
N ARG A 413 9.67 0.12 40.10
CA ARG A 413 10.77 0.39 41.04
C ARG A 413 10.77 1.84 41.53
N ALA A 414 10.50 2.80 40.65
CA ALA A 414 10.37 4.21 41.03
C ALA A 414 9.18 4.45 41.97
N MET A 415 8.05 3.76 41.75
CA MET A 415 6.89 3.81 42.66
C MET A 415 7.16 3.16 44.01
N GLU A 416 7.80 1.98 44.03
CA GLU A 416 8.20 1.27 45.26
C GLU A 416 9.21 2.08 46.07
N GLY A 417 10.12 2.79 45.39
CA GLY A 417 11.05 3.73 46.00
C GLY A 417 10.43 5.06 46.45
N GLY A 418 9.13 5.28 46.21
CA GLY A 418 8.42 6.51 46.60
C GLY A 418 8.69 7.74 45.72
N TYR A 419 9.46 7.60 44.64
CA TYR A 419 9.79 8.71 43.72
C TYR A 419 8.60 9.13 42.84
N ILE A 420 7.63 8.24 42.63
CA ILE A 420 6.42 8.51 41.82
C ILE A 420 5.19 7.96 42.56
N SER A 421 4.16 8.80 42.73
CA SER A 421 2.86 8.38 43.28
C SER A 421 1.73 8.53 42.26
N GLY A 422 0.65 7.74 42.38
CA GLY A 422 -0.54 7.87 41.53
C GLY A 422 -0.41 7.46 40.05
N CYS A 423 0.76 6.98 39.61
CA CYS A 423 1.00 6.63 38.21
C CYS A 423 0.51 5.21 37.87
N ARG A 424 -0.63 5.09 37.17
CA ARG A 424 -1.06 3.83 36.57
C ARG A 424 -0.79 3.86 35.07
N ILE A 425 0.41 3.43 34.67
CA ILE A 425 0.77 3.38 33.24
C ILE A 425 -0.04 2.28 32.57
N ARG A 426 -0.98 2.68 31.72
CA ARG A 426 -1.53 1.80 30.68
C ARG A 426 -0.70 1.97 29.42
N ARG A 427 -0.31 0.83 28.82
CA ARG A 427 0.51 0.75 27.61
C ARG A 427 -0.15 1.51 26.46
N GLY A 428 0.48 2.59 26.00
CA GLY A 428 0.12 3.27 24.75
C GLY A 428 -0.24 4.75 24.90
N GLY A 429 0.75 5.63 24.85
CA GLY A 429 0.53 7.08 24.73
C GLY A 429 1.85 7.83 24.59
N GLY A 430 1.92 8.78 23.65
CA GLY A 430 3.03 9.74 23.52
C GLY A 430 2.84 10.99 24.37
N GLU A 431 1.97 10.91 25.37
CA GLU A 431 1.54 11.99 26.24
C GLU A 431 1.23 11.42 27.64
N ILE A 432 1.67 12.12 28.68
CA ILE A 432 1.37 11.84 30.09
C ILE A 432 0.38 12.89 30.57
N ILE A 433 -0.71 12.45 31.19
CA ILE A 433 -1.75 13.33 31.71
C ILE A 433 -1.74 13.21 33.24
N PRO A 434 -1.38 14.27 34.00
CA PRO A 434 -1.47 14.26 35.45
C PRO A 434 -2.93 14.11 35.90
N VAL A 435 -3.13 13.33 36.96
CA VAL A 435 -4.42 13.26 37.67
C VAL A 435 -4.18 13.81 39.07
N GLY A 436 -4.55 15.08 39.29
CA GLY A 436 -4.20 15.84 40.51
C GLY A 436 -2.93 16.67 40.35
N GLU A 437 -2.38 17.15 41.47
CA GLU A 437 -1.08 17.82 41.50
C GLU A 437 0.04 16.76 41.46
N VAL A 438 0.92 16.87 40.47
CA VAL A 438 2.07 15.98 40.29
C VAL A 438 3.31 16.86 40.18
N GLU A 439 4.17 16.80 41.20
CA GLU A 439 5.47 17.47 41.18
C GLU A 439 6.38 16.84 40.11
N GLU A 440 7.30 17.63 39.53
CA GLU A 440 8.32 17.17 38.57
C GLU A 440 7.81 16.52 37.27
N ILE A 441 6.53 16.70 36.91
CA ILE A 441 5.96 16.07 35.70
C ILE A 441 6.65 16.47 34.40
N LEU A 442 7.26 17.66 34.35
CA LEU A 442 8.02 18.13 33.20
C LEU A 442 9.33 17.35 33.03
N GLU A 443 10.02 17.04 34.13
CA GLU A 443 11.26 16.25 34.10
C GLU A 443 10.93 14.80 33.71
N MET A 444 9.87 14.23 34.29
CA MET A 444 9.37 12.91 33.91
C MET A 444 8.98 12.84 32.43
N ALA A 445 8.39 13.90 31.88
CA ALA A 445 8.03 13.96 30.47
C ALA A 445 9.25 14.01 29.54
N VAL A 446 10.32 14.69 29.95
CA VAL A 446 11.60 14.73 29.22
C VAL A 446 12.25 13.34 29.20
N GLU A 447 12.35 12.68 30.35
CA GLU A 447 12.94 11.34 30.48
C GLU A 447 12.14 10.28 29.71
N LEU A 448 10.81 10.34 29.76
CA LEU A 448 9.94 9.42 29.03
C LEU A 448 9.74 9.83 27.55
N VAL A 449 10.39 10.91 27.12
CA VAL A 449 10.33 11.45 25.74
C VAL A 449 8.88 11.61 25.27
N CYS A 450 8.06 12.23 26.10
CA CYS A 450 6.63 12.40 25.90
C CYS A 450 6.16 13.82 26.24
N LYS A 451 4.93 14.18 25.87
CA LYS A 451 4.36 15.51 26.18
C LYS A 451 3.52 15.47 27.45
N VAL A 452 3.43 16.57 28.18
CA VAL A 452 2.43 16.72 29.26
C VAL A 452 1.10 17.17 28.65
N GLY A 453 0.04 16.41 28.92
CA GLY A 453 -1.32 16.66 28.43
C GLY A 453 -2.28 17.11 29.53
N GLN A 454 -3.51 17.47 29.14
CA GLN A 454 -4.59 17.86 30.05
C GLN A 454 -5.93 17.25 29.62
N LEU A 455 -6.87 17.08 30.57
CA LEU A 455 -8.24 16.67 30.28
C LEU A 455 -9.13 17.89 29.92
N PRO A 456 -10.11 17.75 29.01
CA PRO A 456 -10.42 16.54 28.24
C PRO A 456 -9.42 16.28 27.11
N SER A 457 -9.04 15.02 26.90
CA SER A 457 -8.07 14.60 25.89
C SER A 457 -8.65 13.52 24.98
N THR A 458 -7.89 13.04 24.00
CA THR A 458 -8.28 11.88 23.17
C THR A 458 -7.33 10.71 23.42
N TYR A 459 -7.87 9.59 23.88
CA TYR A 459 -7.11 8.36 24.11
C TYR A 459 -7.65 7.22 23.25
N LEU A 460 -6.78 6.60 22.45
CA LEU A 460 -7.14 5.56 21.47
C LEU A 460 -8.31 5.95 20.54
N GLY A 461 -8.45 7.25 20.25
CA GLY A 461 -9.52 7.78 19.39
C GLY A 461 -10.85 8.00 20.10
N LEU A 462 -10.89 7.92 21.44
CA LEU A 462 -12.06 8.22 22.27
C LEU A 462 -11.77 9.45 23.13
N PRO A 463 -12.76 10.34 23.33
CA PRO A 463 -12.58 11.48 24.21
C PRO A 463 -12.59 11.03 25.67
N LEU A 464 -11.52 11.36 26.40
CA LEU A 464 -11.43 11.24 27.85
C LEU A 464 -11.98 12.50 28.51
N GLY A 465 -12.84 12.33 29.52
CA GLY A 465 -13.46 13.44 30.25
C GLY A 465 -14.70 14.05 29.57
N ALA A 466 -15.07 13.62 28.36
CA ALA A 466 -16.30 14.05 27.70
C ALA A 466 -17.53 13.28 28.21
N SER A 467 -18.70 13.94 28.21
CA SER A 467 -19.97 13.30 28.55
C SER A 467 -20.29 12.16 27.57
N ASN A 468 -20.58 10.97 28.10
CA ASN A 468 -20.90 9.77 27.34
C ASN A 468 -22.15 9.87 26.45
N LYS A 469 -22.98 10.92 26.63
CA LYS A 469 -24.19 11.19 25.84
C LYS A 469 -24.00 12.27 24.78
N ALA A 470 -22.86 12.96 24.75
CA ALA A 470 -22.66 14.09 23.84
C ALA A 470 -22.52 13.61 22.38
N ALA A 471 -23.19 14.30 21.45
CA ALA A 471 -23.13 13.96 20.03
C ALA A 471 -21.72 14.19 19.45
N CYS A 472 -20.98 15.17 19.97
CA CYS A 472 -19.62 15.52 19.54
C CYS A 472 -18.61 14.37 19.69
N VAL A 473 -18.88 13.45 20.63
CA VAL A 473 -18.07 12.24 20.85
C VAL A 473 -18.01 11.39 19.58
N TRP A 474 -19.04 11.46 18.73
CA TRP A 474 -19.16 10.66 17.50
C TRP A 474 -18.71 11.37 16.22
N ASP A 475 -18.36 12.65 16.29
CA ASP A 475 -18.02 13.44 15.09
C ASP A 475 -16.76 12.88 14.40
N GLY A 476 -15.80 12.35 15.16
CA GLY A 476 -14.64 11.66 14.59
C GLY A 476 -14.98 10.38 13.82
N VAL A 477 -16.03 9.64 14.21
CA VAL A 477 -16.53 8.49 13.41
C VAL A 477 -17.16 8.99 12.11
N GLU A 478 -17.97 10.04 12.19
CA GLU A 478 -18.62 10.64 11.03
C GLU A 478 -17.59 11.17 10.02
N GLU A 479 -16.56 11.88 10.48
CA GLU A 479 -15.48 12.40 9.64
C GLU A 479 -14.72 11.25 8.94
N ARG A 480 -14.39 10.17 9.66
CA ARG A 480 -13.76 8.97 9.07
C ARG A 480 -14.63 8.33 8.00
N MET A 481 -15.95 8.24 8.21
CA MET A 481 -16.89 7.75 7.20
C MET A 481 -16.89 8.64 5.97
N ARG A 482 -17.02 9.96 6.14
CA ARG A 482 -17.02 10.94 5.03
C ARG A 482 -15.72 10.88 4.23
N TRP A 483 -14.59 10.75 4.92
CA TRP A 483 -13.29 10.63 4.28
C TRP A 483 -13.18 9.35 3.43
N LYS A 484 -13.70 8.21 3.90
CA LYS A 484 -13.75 6.98 3.11
C LYS A 484 -14.67 7.09 1.90
N LEU A 485 -15.84 7.69 2.08
CA LEU A 485 -16.79 7.95 0.99
C LEU A 485 -16.18 8.82 -0.12
N ALA A 486 -15.41 9.85 0.24
CA ALA A 486 -14.71 10.70 -0.71
C ALA A 486 -13.63 9.95 -1.53
N LEU A 487 -13.03 8.92 -0.93
CA LEU A 487 -12.02 8.07 -1.58
C LEU A 487 -12.62 7.06 -2.56
N TRP A 488 -13.76 6.45 -2.24
CA TRP A 488 -14.34 5.36 -3.04
C TRP A 488 -14.96 5.77 -4.38
N LYS A 489 -14.88 7.04 -4.78
CA LYS A 489 -15.32 7.53 -6.10
C LYS A 489 -16.60 6.85 -6.60
N ARG A 490 -17.69 6.91 -5.80
CA ARG A 490 -18.92 6.10 -5.90
C ARG A 490 -19.44 5.84 -7.32
N GLN A 491 -19.31 6.80 -8.22
CA GLN A 491 -19.72 6.72 -9.63
C GLN A 491 -19.05 5.59 -10.43
N TYR A 492 -17.95 5.03 -9.95
CA TYR A 492 -17.24 3.90 -10.58
C TYR A 492 -17.37 2.59 -9.79
N ILE A 493 -18.30 2.52 -8.84
CA ILE A 493 -18.54 1.29 -8.09
C ILE A 493 -19.97 0.85 -8.38
N SER A 494 -20.14 -0.44 -8.73
CA SER A 494 -21.47 -0.99 -8.93
C SER A 494 -22.28 -0.95 -7.64
N LYS A 495 -23.60 -1.14 -7.75
CA LYS A 495 -24.46 -1.23 -6.58
C LYS A 495 -24.02 -2.37 -5.64
N GLY A 496 -23.61 -3.51 -6.21
CA GLY A 496 -23.06 -4.64 -5.46
C GLY A 496 -21.79 -4.26 -4.69
N GLY A 497 -20.82 -3.65 -5.37
CA GLY A 497 -19.57 -3.19 -4.74
C GLY A 497 -19.81 -2.17 -3.61
N ARG A 498 -20.77 -1.24 -3.79
CA ARG A 498 -21.15 -0.27 -2.74
C ARG A 498 -21.74 -0.96 -1.50
N ILE A 499 -22.60 -1.95 -1.67
CA ILE A 499 -23.16 -2.73 -0.56
C ILE A 499 -22.05 -3.45 0.19
N THR A 500 -21.11 -4.07 -0.52
CA THR A 500 -19.96 -4.75 0.06
C THR A 500 -19.10 -3.81 0.89
N LEU A 501 -18.80 -2.60 0.39
CA LEU A 501 -18.05 -1.58 1.13
C LEU A 501 -18.80 -1.05 2.36
N ILE A 502 -20.12 -0.86 2.28
CA ILE A 502 -20.94 -0.48 3.44
C ILE A 502 -20.83 -1.56 4.51
N LYS A 503 -21.09 -2.83 4.17
CA LYS A 503 -21.11 -3.94 5.11
C LYS A 503 -19.73 -4.22 5.72
N SER A 504 -18.69 -4.25 4.90
CA SER A 504 -17.33 -4.58 5.35
C SER A 504 -16.65 -3.45 6.12
N THR A 505 -16.92 -2.19 5.75
CA THR A 505 -16.11 -1.05 6.21
C THR A 505 -16.91 0.01 6.95
N LEU A 506 -18.01 0.53 6.40
CA LEU A 506 -18.75 1.61 7.09
C LEU A 506 -19.49 1.08 8.33
N ALA A 507 -20.16 -0.06 8.21
CA ALA A 507 -20.96 -0.62 9.30
C ALA A 507 -20.11 -0.94 10.55
N SER A 508 -18.83 -1.28 10.38
CA SER A 508 -17.92 -1.63 11.48
C SER A 508 -17.21 -0.45 12.13
N MET A 509 -17.14 0.72 11.48
CA MET A 509 -16.48 1.92 12.03
C MET A 509 -17.00 2.40 13.40
N PRO A 510 -18.32 2.38 13.69
CA PRO A 510 -18.80 2.81 14.99
C PRO A 510 -18.60 1.75 16.08
N PHE A 511 -18.25 0.49 15.75
CA PHE A 511 -18.26 -0.63 16.72
C PHE A 511 -17.36 -0.41 17.93
N TYR A 512 -16.13 0.09 17.72
CA TYR A 512 -15.21 0.37 18.82
C TYR A 512 -15.75 1.42 19.81
N GLN A 513 -16.53 2.38 19.32
CA GLN A 513 -17.12 3.39 20.17
C GLN A 513 -18.45 2.92 20.78
N LEU A 514 -19.21 2.09 20.05
CA LEU A 514 -20.43 1.44 20.51
C LEU A 514 -20.19 0.44 21.64
N SER A 515 -18.99 -0.16 21.73
CA SER A 515 -18.64 -1.05 22.84
C SER A 515 -18.48 -0.32 24.18
N LEU A 516 -18.41 1.03 24.18
CA LEU A 516 -18.20 1.85 25.37
C LEU A 516 -19.33 2.87 25.60
N PHE A 517 -19.91 3.40 24.52
CA PHE A 517 -20.89 4.47 24.58
C PHE A 517 -22.17 4.12 23.82
N ARG A 518 -23.32 4.51 24.39
CA ARG A 518 -24.61 4.40 23.70
C ARG A 518 -24.76 5.52 22.67
N MET A 519 -24.91 5.16 21.40
CA MET A 519 -25.05 6.14 20.32
C MET A 519 -26.37 6.94 20.41
N PRO A 520 -26.34 8.27 20.37
CA PRO A 520 -27.55 9.08 20.28
C PRO A 520 -28.31 8.84 18.96
N ARG A 521 -29.64 8.89 19.02
CA ARG A 521 -30.51 8.68 17.82
C ARG A 521 -30.19 9.67 16.69
N THR A 522 -29.83 10.90 17.01
CA THR A 522 -29.44 11.92 16.02
C THR A 522 -28.18 11.51 15.26
N VAL A 523 -27.17 10.98 15.95
CA VAL A 523 -25.94 10.45 15.35
C VAL A 523 -26.25 9.25 14.45
N ALA A 524 -27.03 8.29 14.94
CA ALA A 524 -27.42 7.11 14.16
C ALA A 524 -28.04 7.50 12.81
N ARG A 525 -29.00 8.44 12.83
CA ARG A 525 -29.62 8.98 11.60
C ARG A 525 -28.62 9.66 10.66
N ARG A 526 -27.61 10.37 11.18
CA ARG A 526 -26.53 10.98 10.36
C ARG A 526 -25.70 9.91 9.66
N LEU A 527 -25.27 8.87 10.39
CA LEU A 527 -24.46 7.78 9.81
C LEU A 527 -25.26 6.95 8.80
N GLU A 528 -26.53 6.65 9.09
CA GLU A 528 -27.42 5.97 8.15
C GLU A 528 -27.64 6.79 6.87
N LYS A 529 -27.80 8.12 7.00
CA LYS A 529 -27.91 9.01 5.84
C LYS A 529 -26.68 8.92 4.95
N LEU A 530 -25.47 8.94 5.52
CA LEU A 530 -24.23 8.76 4.76
C LEU A 530 -24.19 7.44 3.98
N GLN A 531 -24.62 6.34 4.60
CA GLN A 531 -24.66 5.03 3.94
C GLN A 531 -25.70 5.00 2.81
N ARG A 532 -26.91 5.56 3.03
CA ARG A 532 -27.95 5.65 2.00
C ARG A 532 -27.52 6.53 0.82
N ASP A 533 -26.96 7.70 1.09
CA ASP A 533 -26.50 8.64 0.07
C ASP A 533 -25.35 8.05 -0.77
N PHE A 534 -24.54 7.18 -0.19
CA PHE A 534 -23.52 6.43 -0.94
C PHE A 534 -24.11 5.32 -1.79
N LEU A 535 -25.01 4.52 -1.23
CA LEU A 535 -25.66 3.41 -1.93
C LEU A 535 -26.42 3.90 -3.17
N TRP A 536 -27.26 4.92 -2.99
CA TRP A 536 -28.18 5.43 -4.00
C TRP A 536 -27.61 6.60 -4.83
N GLY A 537 -26.56 7.27 -4.35
CA GLY A 537 -25.96 8.40 -5.05
C GLY A 537 -25.24 7.96 -6.33
N GLY A 538 -25.76 8.35 -7.50
CA GLY A 538 -25.13 8.09 -8.80
C GLY A 538 -25.98 7.34 -9.82
N GLU A 539 -27.26 7.07 -9.54
CA GLU A 539 -28.21 6.78 -10.62
C GLU A 539 -28.41 8.07 -11.43
N VAL A 540 -27.68 8.19 -12.54
CA VAL A 540 -28.11 9.09 -13.61
C VAL A 540 -29.49 8.59 -14.00
N ARG A 541 -30.52 9.39 -13.75
CA ARG A 541 -31.81 9.22 -14.40
C ARG A 541 -31.52 9.23 -15.90
N LYS A 542 -31.40 8.04 -16.51
CA LYS A 542 -31.51 7.92 -17.96
C LYS A 542 -32.90 8.42 -18.28
N GLY A 543 -32.99 9.68 -18.71
CA GLY A 543 -34.24 10.26 -19.19
C GLY A 543 -34.80 9.31 -20.23
N LYS A 544 -36.04 8.87 -20.03
CA LYS A 544 -36.80 8.26 -21.10
C LYS A 544 -36.86 9.29 -22.23
N PRO A 545 -36.54 8.93 -23.48
CA PRO A 545 -36.83 9.81 -24.60
C PRO A 545 -38.36 9.92 -24.67
N THR A 546 -38.87 11.13 -24.45
CA THR A 546 -40.18 11.55 -24.95
C THR A 546 -40.05 11.95 -26.40
#